data_AF-A0A246A7V3-F1
#
_entry.id   AF-A0A246A7V3-F1
#
_cell.length_a   1.000
_cell.length_b   1.000
_cell.length_c   1.000
_cell.angle_alpha   90.00
_cell.angle_beta   90.00
_cell.angle_gamma   90.00
#
_symmetry.space_group_name_H-M   'P 1'
#
loop_
_entity.id
_entity.type
_entity.pdbx_description
1 polymer ?
#
loop_
_entity_poly.entity_id
_entity_poly.type
_entity_poly.pdbx_seq_one_letter_code
_entity_poly.pdbx_strand_id
1 'polypeptide(L)'
;MKSSLLFFILFISTCHFLTEDSKIKDVKEKSKKENFADDWAALSKYQKENELLMAQGKKEKSVVFLGSSIFEFWKQKRPEYFSNNPYICRGISGQISPQLLVRFRQDVINLKPEAVIILAGSNDIAGNTGHVTNDSIMDHIKSMAELARLHDIKVILCKYLPVYAYPWNKDIQPADKIVALNQLIEMYAKENKLTILDYWTPLVDDKKGQRAELTVDGVHPNLAGYKIMEAVTEKAIDEALKRKL
;
A
#
# COMPACT_ATOMS: atom_id res chain seq x y z
N MET A 1 77.96 -43.05 0.41
CA MET A 1 76.56 -43.35 0.78
C MET A 1 76.19 -42.53 2.00
N LYS A 2 75.09 -41.78 1.92
CA LYS A 2 74.52 -40.90 2.96
C LYS A 2 73.75 -41.70 4.01
N SER A 3 73.67 -41.20 5.25
CA SER A 3 72.45 -41.07 6.11
C SER A 3 72.91 -40.87 7.56
N SER A 4 72.81 -39.67 8.15
CA SER A 4 71.64 -39.01 8.79
C SER A 4 71.44 -39.44 10.25
N LEU A 5 71.68 -38.51 11.19
CA LEU A 5 71.20 -38.57 12.57
C LEU A 5 70.54 -37.21 12.88
N LEU A 6 69.22 -37.22 13.05
CA LEU A 6 68.41 -36.05 13.42
C LEU A 6 68.57 -35.75 14.92
N PHE A 7 68.77 -34.47 15.26
CA PHE A 7 68.54 -33.93 16.59
C PHE A 7 67.32 -33.00 16.54
N PHE A 8 66.33 -33.28 17.40
CA PHE A 8 65.13 -32.49 17.59
C PHE A 8 65.40 -31.49 18.72
N ILE A 9 65.35 -30.18 18.45
CA ILE A 9 65.40 -29.13 19.48
C ILE A 9 63.98 -28.61 19.68
N LEU A 10 63.49 -28.75 20.91
CA LEU A 10 62.19 -28.27 21.39
C LEU A 10 62.33 -26.78 21.79
N PHE A 11 61.69 -25.87 21.05
CA PHE A 11 61.58 -24.46 21.45
C PHE A 11 60.34 -24.26 22.32
N ILE A 12 60.54 -23.93 23.60
CA ILE A 12 59.48 -23.44 24.50
C ILE A 12 59.40 -21.92 24.28
N SER A 13 58.30 -21.45 23.69
CA SER A 13 57.99 -20.02 23.64
C SER A 13 56.96 -19.71 24.72
N THR A 14 57.39 -19.03 25.78
CA THR A 14 56.52 -18.47 26.81
C THR A 14 55.85 -17.21 26.27
N CYS A 15 54.58 -17.33 25.89
CA CYS A 15 53.77 -16.18 25.50
C CYS A 15 53.33 -15.42 26.75
N HIS A 16 53.89 -14.23 26.96
CA HIS A 16 53.38 -13.28 27.96
C HIS A 16 51.99 -12.79 27.55
N PHE A 17 50.99 -13.09 28.37
CA PHE A 17 49.68 -12.43 28.32
C PHE A 17 49.85 -10.99 28.81
N LEU A 18 49.83 -10.03 27.88
CA LEU A 18 49.51 -8.65 28.18
C LEU A 18 47.98 -8.52 28.09
N THR A 19 47.34 -8.42 29.24
CA THR A 19 45.94 -8.00 29.35
C THR A 19 45.87 -6.49 29.13
N GLU A 20 45.56 -6.06 27.90
CA GLU A 20 45.06 -4.72 27.66
C GLU A 20 43.60 -4.65 28.09
N ASP A 21 43.36 -3.97 29.21
CA ASP A 21 42.05 -3.52 29.67
C ASP A 21 41.41 -2.60 28.61
N SER A 22 40.78 -3.18 27.60
CA SER A 22 39.89 -2.45 26.71
C SER A 22 38.62 -2.09 27.48
N LYS A 23 38.63 -0.89 28.06
CA LYS A 23 37.43 -0.21 28.55
C LYS A 23 36.38 -0.22 27.44
N ILE A 24 35.39 -1.09 27.56
CA ILE A 24 34.13 -1.01 26.81
C ILE A 24 33.53 0.35 27.17
N LYS A 25 33.71 1.33 26.30
CA LYS A 25 32.94 2.56 26.36
C LYS A 25 31.51 2.17 26.01
N ASP A 26 30.66 2.12 27.03
CA ASP A 26 29.21 2.22 26.88
C ASP A 26 28.89 3.52 26.13
N VAL A 27 28.91 3.46 24.80
CA VAL A 27 28.27 4.47 23.97
C VAL A 27 26.78 4.17 24.07
N LYS A 28 26.14 4.71 25.12
CA LYS A 28 24.71 5.01 25.09
C LYS A 28 24.50 6.04 23.99
N GLU A 29 24.43 5.57 22.75
CA GLU A 29 24.00 6.36 21.61
C GLU A 29 22.56 6.75 21.90
N LYS A 30 22.36 7.97 22.41
CA LYS A 30 21.04 8.58 22.48
C LYS A 30 20.53 8.58 21.04
N SER A 31 19.61 7.68 20.73
CA SER A 31 18.97 7.59 19.40
C SER A 31 18.55 9.00 18.98
N LYS A 32 19.15 9.51 17.92
CA LYS A 32 18.81 10.82 17.37
C LYS A 32 17.34 10.77 16.97
N LYS A 33 16.53 11.72 17.43
CA LYS A 33 15.11 11.79 17.04
C LYS A 33 15.04 11.92 15.52
N GLU A 34 14.39 10.95 14.87
CA GLU A 34 14.23 10.93 13.42
C GLU A 34 13.44 12.17 12.94
N ASN A 35 13.85 12.72 11.80
CA ASN A 35 13.19 13.82 11.12
C ASN A 35 12.58 13.26 9.83
N PHE A 36 11.26 13.45 9.65
CA PHE A 36 10.52 12.94 8.49
C PHE A 36 10.09 14.06 7.53
N ALA A 37 10.76 15.22 7.57
CA ALA A 37 10.45 16.35 6.69
C ALA A 37 10.59 16.00 5.19
N ASP A 38 11.40 15.00 4.86
CA ASP A 38 11.63 14.47 3.53
C ASP A 38 10.79 13.22 3.19
N ASP A 39 10.01 12.69 4.13
CA ASP A 39 9.14 11.52 3.92
C ASP A 39 7.82 11.88 3.24
N TRP A 40 7.92 12.49 2.06
CA TRP A 40 6.77 13.00 1.30
C TRP A 40 5.71 11.94 0.99
N ALA A 41 6.12 10.68 0.78
CA ALA A 41 5.22 9.56 0.50
C ALA A 41 4.86 8.73 1.76
N ALA A 42 5.25 9.19 2.95
CA ALA A 42 4.99 8.53 4.23
C ALA A 42 5.44 7.05 4.27
N LEU A 43 6.61 6.74 3.69
CA LEU A 43 7.21 5.40 3.67
C LEU A 43 7.40 4.84 5.08
N SER A 44 7.66 5.69 6.06
CA SER A 44 7.83 5.28 7.46
C SER A 44 6.56 4.69 8.09
N LYS A 45 5.35 5.05 7.60
CA LYS A 45 4.07 4.72 8.24
C LYS A 45 3.83 3.23 8.44
N TYR A 46 4.11 2.43 7.41
CA TYR A 46 3.90 0.98 7.44
C TYR A 46 5.18 0.16 7.50
N GLN A 47 6.36 0.80 7.56
CA GLN A 47 7.64 0.12 7.50
C GLN A 47 7.76 -1.04 8.52
N LYS A 48 7.50 -0.76 9.80
CA LYS A 48 7.57 -1.78 10.86
C LYS A 48 6.51 -2.87 10.71
N GLU A 49 5.30 -2.51 10.26
CA GLU A 49 4.23 -3.50 10.00
C GLU A 49 4.62 -4.41 8.83
N ASN A 50 5.22 -3.85 7.77
CA ASN A 50 5.73 -4.59 6.62
C ASN A 50 6.85 -5.56 7.03
N GLU A 51 7.82 -5.11 7.83
CA GLU A 51 8.92 -5.93 8.33
C GLU A 51 8.39 -7.16 9.10
N LEU A 52 7.42 -6.95 9.99
CA LEU A 52 6.79 -8.03 10.74
C LEU A 52 6.03 -9.02 9.84
N LEU A 53 5.27 -8.53 8.87
CA LEU A 53 4.52 -9.38 7.94
C LEU A 53 5.46 -10.18 7.03
N MET A 54 6.55 -9.58 6.54
CA MET A 54 7.55 -10.27 5.74
C MET A 54 8.26 -11.36 6.55
N ALA A 55 8.55 -11.11 7.84
CA ALA A 55 9.14 -12.10 8.74
C ALA A 55 8.21 -13.28 9.04
N GLN A 56 6.88 -13.07 9.02
CA GLN A 56 5.87 -14.12 9.20
C GLN A 56 5.67 -14.99 7.95
N GLY A 57 6.18 -14.56 6.80
CA GLY A 57 6.02 -15.25 5.52
C GLY A 57 4.69 -14.96 4.81
N LYS A 58 4.58 -15.45 3.57
CA LYS A 58 3.41 -15.22 2.71
C LYS A 58 2.18 -15.96 3.25
N LYS A 59 1.06 -15.24 3.41
CA LYS A 59 -0.26 -15.85 3.66
C LYS A 59 -0.95 -16.17 2.33
N GLU A 60 -1.54 -17.36 2.23
CA GLU A 60 -2.41 -17.71 1.10
C GLU A 60 -3.60 -16.74 1.01
N LYS A 61 -4.03 -16.47 -0.22
CA LYS A 61 -5.12 -15.57 -0.57
C LYS A 61 -4.95 -14.14 -0.04
N SER A 62 -3.71 -13.73 0.26
CA SER A 62 -3.46 -12.41 0.81
C SER A 62 -3.75 -11.30 -0.20
N VAL A 63 -4.46 -10.27 0.26
CA VAL A 63 -4.86 -9.13 -0.57
C VAL A 63 -4.41 -7.82 0.08
N VAL A 64 -3.67 -7.01 -0.66
CA VAL A 64 -3.30 -5.66 -0.21
C VAL A 64 -4.36 -4.66 -0.68
N PHE A 65 -4.83 -3.83 0.24
CA PHE A 65 -5.74 -2.72 -0.03
C PHE A 65 -4.92 -1.43 -0.08
N LEU A 66 -4.53 -1.02 -1.30
CA LEU A 66 -3.73 0.17 -1.53
C LEU A 66 -4.63 1.37 -1.82
N GLY A 67 -4.56 2.40 -0.97
CA GLY A 67 -5.38 3.58 -1.14
C GLY A 67 -5.03 4.71 -0.16
N SER A 68 -6.00 5.59 0.07
CA SER A 68 -5.88 6.70 1.01
C SER A 68 -6.84 6.58 2.19
N SER A 69 -7.54 7.66 2.56
CA SER A 69 -8.40 7.76 3.74
C SER A 69 -9.56 6.79 3.72
N ILE A 70 -10.13 6.47 2.55
CA ILE A 70 -11.21 5.49 2.42
C ILE A 70 -10.80 4.13 3.02
N PHE A 71 -9.61 3.61 2.70
CA PHE A 71 -9.15 2.34 3.26
C PHE A 71 -8.58 2.48 4.68
N GLU A 72 -7.92 3.60 4.99
CA GLU A 72 -7.43 3.84 6.34
C GLU A 72 -8.58 3.87 7.35
N PHE A 73 -9.62 4.65 7.07
CA PHE A 73 -10.80 4.76 7.94
C PHE A 73 -11.63 3.48 7.94
N TRP A 74 -11.62 2.70 6.86
CA TRP A 74 -12.22 1.36 6.87
C TRP A 74 -11.55 0.46 7.90
N LYS A 75 -10.20 0.36 7.91
CA LYS A 75 -9.47 -0.45 8.92
C LYS A 75 -9.73 0.05 10.34
N GLN A 76 -9.88 1.35 10.54
CA GLN A 76 -10.20 1.92 11.86
C GLN A 76 -11.62 1.60 12.33
N LYS A 77 -12.61 1.64 11.42
CA LYS A 77 -14.03 1.39 11.76
C LYS A 77 -14.42 -0.09 11.75
N ARG A 78 -13.69 -0.93 11.00
CA ARG A 78 -13.93 -2.36 10.83
C ARG A 78 -12.62 -3.15 10.92
N PRO A 79 -11.88 -3.07 12.03
CA PRO A 79 -10.63 -3.81 12.18
C PRO A 79 -10.81 -5.31 11.98
N GLU A 80 -11.95 -5.87 12.37
CA GLU A 80 -12.31 -7.28 12.24
C GLU A 80 -12.41 -7.74 10.78
N TYR A 81 -12.80 -6.86 9.86
CA TYR A 81 -12.85 -7.19 8.43
C TYR A 81 -11.46 -7.48 7.87
N PHE A 82 -10.44 -6.78 8.37
CA PHE A 82 -9.05 -7.00 7.98
C PHE A 82 -8.38 -8.10 8.79
N SER A 83 -8.65 -8.23 10.10
CA SER A 83 -7.97 -9.22 10.94
C SER A 83 -8.49 -10.64 10.77
N ASN A 84 -9.77 -10.81 10.41
CA ASN A 84 -10.37 -12.14 10.21
C ASN A 84 -10.10 -12.71 8.81
N ASN A 85 -9.54 -11.90 7.92
CA ASN A 85 -9.21 -12.26 6.55
C ASN A 85 -7.70 -12.06 6.32
N PRO A 86 -7.10 -12.64 5.28
CA PRO A 86 -5.69 -12.39 4.94
C PRO A 86 -5.50 -11.01 4.27
N TYR A 87 -6.16 -9.96 4.79
CA TYR A 87 -6.18 -8.63 4.18
C TYR A 87 -5.22 -7.67 4.85
N ILE A 88 -4.51 -6.90 4.03
CA ILE A 88 -3.46 -5.99 4.46
C ILE A 88 -3.84 -4.58 4.02
N CYS A 89 -4.30 -3.75 4.94
CA CYS A 89 -4.62 -2.35 4.64
C CYS A 89 -3.35 -1.50 4.54
N ARG A 90 -3.18 -0.85 3.39
CA ARG A 90 -2.14 0.15 3.11
C ARG A 90 -2.77 1.46 2.67
N GLY A 91 -3.78 1.89 3.43
CA GLY A 91 -4.43 3.19 3.29
C GLY A 91 -3.69 4.29 4.04
N ILE A 92 -3.38 5.41 3.38
CA ILE A 92 -2.79 6.58 4.05
C ILE A 92 -3.57 7.84 3.67
N SER A 93 -4.27 8.43 4.65
CA SER A 93 -5.13 9.60 4.50
C SER A 93 -4.42 10.76 3.82
N GLY A 94 -5.13 11.44 2.92
CA GLY A 94 -4.64 12.57 2.15
C GLY A 94 -3.74 12.24 0.95
N GLN A 95 -3.26 11.00 0.82
CA GLN A 95 -2.34 10.65 -0.26
C GLN A 95 -2.97 10.68 -1.66
N ILE A 96 -2.17 11.13 -2.62
CA ILE A 96 -2.45 11.18 -4.06
C ILE A 96 -1.76 10.02 -4.80
N SER A 97 -2.21 9.72 -6.03
CA SER A 97 -1.71 8.61 -6.84
C SER A 97 -0.18 8.53 -7.03
N PRO A 98 0.60 9.62 -7.18
CA PRO A 98 2.06 9.48 -7.25
C PRO A 98 2.69 9.02 -5.93
N GLN A 99 2.12 9.37 -4.77
CA GLN A 99 2.61 8.86 -3.48
C GLN A 99 2.32 7.36 -3.33
N LEU A 100 1.14 6.92 -3.78
CA LEU A 100 0.80 5.48 -3.86
C LEU A 100 1.79 4.73 -4.75
N LEU A 101 2.16 5.30 -5.90
CA LEU A 101 3.15 4.72 -6.81
C LEU A 101 4.55 4.63 -6.16
N VAL A 102 5.01 5.71 -5.51
CA VAL A 102 6.32 5.73 -4.82
C VAL A 102 6.42 4.64 -3.77
N ARG A 103 5.37 4.45 -2.96
CA ARG A 103 5.37 3.42 -1.90
C ARG A 103 4.95 2.02 -2.38
N PHE A 104 4.56 1.86 -3.65
CA PHE A 104 4.02 0.61 -4.19
C PHE A 104 4.96 -0.58 -3.97
N ARG A 105 6.27 -0.38 -4.13
CA ARG A 105 7.25 -1.44 -3.91
C ARG A 105 7.25 -1.92 -2.46
N GLN A 106 7.31 -1.00 -1.51
CA GLN A 106 7.38 -1.32 -0.09
C GLN A 106 6.07 -1.91 0.43
N ASP A 107 4.96 -1.29 0.07
CA ASP A 107 3.65 -1.58 0.66
C ASP A 107 2.85 -2.64 -0.12
N VAL A 108 3.29 -3.04 -1.31
CA VAL A 108 2.62 -4.07 -2.12
C VAL A 108 3.60 -5.16 -2.54
N ILE A 109 4.59 -4.82 -3.38
CA ILE A 109 5.44 -5.83 -4.03
C ILE A 109 6.20 -6.67 -3.01
N ASN A 110 6.84 -6.03 -2.03
CA ASN A 110 7.65 -6.72 -1.03
C ASN A 110 6.81 -7.63 -0.12
N LEU A 111 5.51 -7.37 0.02
CA LEU A 111 4.58 -8.20 0.78
C LEU A 111 4.13 -9.45 0.02
N LYS A 112 4.39 -9.53 -1.28
CA LYS A 112 4.08 -10.66 -2.17
C LYS A 112 2.62 -11.16 -2.05
N PRO A 113 1.61 -10.27 -2.08
CA PRO A 113 0.22 -10.69 -1.98
C PRO A 113 -0.20 -11.49 -3.21
N GLU A 114 -1.31 -12.21 -3.12
CA GLU A 114 -1.93 -12.81 -4.32
C GLU A 114 -2.67 -11.78 -5.17
N ALA A 115 -3.19 -10.72 -4.55
CA ALA A 115 -3.85 -9.63 -5.26
C ALA A 115 -3.61 -8.27 -4.59
N VAL A 116 -3.75 -7.21 -5.38
CA VAL A 116 -3.81 -5.83 -4.90
C VAL A 116 -5.07 -5.14 -5.40
N ILE A 117 -5.76 -4.47 -4.49
CA ILE A 117 -6.84 -3.54 -4.79
C ILE A 117 -6.25 -2.14 -4.83
N ILE A 118 -6.42 -1.44 -5.95
CA ILE A 118 -5.90 -0.08 -6.16
C ILE A 118 -7.09 0.89 -6.20
N LEU A 119 -7.13 1.80 -5.22
CA LEU A 119 -8.10 2.90 -5.12
C LEU A 119 -7.37 4.24 -5.06
N ALA A 120 -7.32 4.97 -6.18
CA ALA A 120 -6.58 6.23 -6.33
C ALA A 120 -7.37 7.27 -7.14
N GLY A 121 -7.07 8.56 -6.95
CA GLY A 121 -7.57 9.64 -7.81
C GLY A 121 -8.37 10.74 -7.09
N SER A 122 -9.17 10.44 -6.08
CA SER A 122 -10.00 11.49 -5.44
C SER A 122 -9.18 12.60 -4.78
N ASN A 123 -8.10 12.26 -4.07
CA ASN A 123 -7.22 13.31 -3.49
C ASN A 123 -6.43 14.05 -4.55
N ASP A 124 -6.07 13.38 -5.66
CA ASP A 124 -5.43 14.02 -6.81
C ASP A 124 -6.34 15.12 -7.37
N ILE A 125 -7.65 14.82 -7.50
CA ILE A 125 -8.66 15.78 -7.93
C ILE A 125 -8.88 16.86 -6.88
N ALA A 126 -8.97 16.50 -5.59
CA ALA A 126 -9.22 17.42 -4.49
C ALA A 126 -8.07 18.42 -4.25
N GLY A 127 -6.82 17.99 -4.44
CA GLY A 127 -5.62 18.80 -4.28
C GLY A 127 -5.17 19.50 -5.56
N ASN A 128 -5.91 19.36 -6.65
CA ASN A 128 -5.50 19.86 -7.96
C ASN A 128 -5.47 21.38 -8.01
N THR A 129 -4.29 21.95 -8.29
CA THR A 129 -4.08 23.40 -8.51
C THR A 129 -3.99 23.77 -9.99
N GLY A 130 -4.44 22.91 -10.90
CA GLY A 130 -4.59 23.17 -12.33
C GLY A 130 -3.74 22.29 -13.26
N HIS A 131 -2.82 21.48 -12.74
CA HIS A 131 -1.89 20.67 -13.55
C HIS A 131 -2.25 19.17 -13.56
N VAL A 132 -3.03 18.68 -12.60
CA VAL A 132 -3.41 17.27 -12.53
C VAL A 132 -4.58 17.00 -13.47
N THR A 133 -4.46 15.97 -14.30
CA THR A 133 -5.53 15.50 -15.21
C THR A 133 -5.90 14.05 -14.89
N ASN A 134 -7.08 13.60 -15.33
CA ASN A 134 -7.45 12.19 -15.22
C ASN A 134 -6.45 11.28 -15.94
N ASP A 135 -5.85 11.73 -17.05
CA ASP A 135 -4.80 10.99 -17.74
C ASP A 135 -3.56 10.81 -16.85
N SER A 136 -3.09 11.88 -16.20
CA SER A 136 -1.94 11.78 -15.28
C SER A 136 -2.20 10.85 -14.09
N ILE A 137 -3.42 10.86 -13.54
CA ILE A 137 -3.85 9.92 -12.49
C ILE A 137 -3.84 8.49 -13.05
N MET A 138 -4.36 8.31 -14.26
CA MET A 138 -4.43 7.01 -14.92
C MET A 138 -3.03 6.47 -15.22
N ASP A 139 -2.06 7.30 -15.58
CA ASP A 139 -0.67 6.86 -15.81
C ASP A 139 -0.03 6.28 -14.54
N HIS A 140 -0.31 6.85 -13.36
CA HIS A 140 0.11 6.25 -12.09
C HIS A 140 -0.61 4.93 -11.82
N ILE A 141 -1.91 4.83 -12.09
CA ILE A 141 -2.68 3.59 -11.92
C ILE A 141 -2.17 2.49 -12.86
N LYS A 142 -1.91 2.82 -14.13
CA LYS A 142 -1.32 1.91 -15.12
C LYS A 142 0.04 1.40 -14.66
N SER A 143 0.92 2.32 -14.24
CA SER A 143 2.25 1.98 -13.71
C SER A 143 2.17 1.00 -12.54
N MET A 144 1.28 1.23 -11.57
CA MET A 144 1.07 0.30 -10.46
C MET A 144 0.52 -1.06 -10.92
N ALA A 145 -0.41 -1.08 -11.88
CA ALA A 145 -0.96 -2.33 -12.42
C ALA A 145 0.11 -3.13 -13.20
N GLU A 146 0.94 -2.47 -14.01
CA GLU A 146 2.06 -3.07 -14.73
C GLU A 146 3.09 -3.66 -13.77
N LEU A 147 3.47 -2.89 -12.73
CA LEU A 147 4.39 -3.34 -11.68
C LEU A 147 3.83 -4.56 -10.93
N ALA A 148 2.53 -4.58 -10.59
CA ALA A 148 1.90 -5.73 -9.96
C ALA A 148 1.99 -6.99 -10.84
N ARG A 149 1.63 -6.86 -12.13
CA ARG A 149 1.66 -7.99 -13.08
C ARG A 149 3.07 -8.53 -13.28
N LEU A 150 4.08 -7.65 -13.35
CA LEU A 150 5.48 -8.06 -13.45
C LEU A 150 5.94 -8.90 -12.25
N HIS A 151 5.26 -8.76 -11.10
CA HIS A 151 5.54 -9.47 -9.86
C HIS A 151 4.52 -10.57 -9.55
N ASP A 152 3.75 -11.04 -10.54
CA ASP A 152 2.73 -12.08 -10.40
C ASP A 152 1.65 -11.76 -9.35
N ILE A 153 1.31 -10.47 -9.21
CA ILE A 153 0.26 -9.99 -8.32
C ILE A 153 -0.98 -9.68 -9.16
N LYS A 154 -2.11 -10.30 -8.82
CA LYS A 154 -3.38 -10.02 -9.52
C LYS A 154 -3.86 -8.60 -9.20
N VAL A 155 -4.38 -7.91 -10.21
CA VAL A 155 -4.80 -6.50 -10.07
C VAL A 155 -6.32 -6.39 -10.04
N ILE A 156 -6.83 -5.68 -9.03
CA ILE A 156 -8.23 -5.27 -8.90
C ILE A 156 -8.25 -3.74 -8.94
N LEU A 157 -8.87 -3.18 -9.99
CA LEU A 157 -9.00 -1.73 -10.14
C LEU A 157 -10.37 -1.26 -9.66
N CYS A 158 -10.39 -0.19 -8.87
CA CYS A 158 -11.63 0.34 -8.34
C CYS A 158 -12.21 1.40 -9.27
N LYS A 159 -13.50 1.28 -9.60
CA LYS A 159 -14.29 2.48 -9.87
C LYS A 159 -14.40 3.23 -8.55
N TYR A 160 -13.88 4.44 -8.53
CA TYR A 160 -13.87 5.29 -7.35
C TYR A 160 -15.29 5.57 -6.85
N LEU A 161 -15.40 5.79 -5.54
CA LEU A 161 -16.63 6.19 -4.87
C LEU A 161 -17.18 7.51 -5.45
N PRO A 162 -18.49 7.72 -5.40
CA PRO A 162 -19.08 8.98 -5.80
C PRO A 162 -18.76 10.08 -4.79
N VAL A 163 -18.40 11.24 -5.30
CA VAL A 163 -18.14 12.45 -4.51
C VAL A 163 -18.72 13.63 -5.26
N TYR A 164 -19.70 14.30 -4.64
CA TYR A 164 -20.32 15.48 -5.23
C TYR A 164 -19.48 16.75 -5.02
N ALA A 165 -18.95 16.92 -3.81
CA ALA A 165 -18.11 18.05 -3.42
C ALA A 165 -17.16 17.65 -2.30
N TYR A 166 -16.00 18.31 -2.20
CA TYR A 166 -15.09 18.14 -1.07
C TYR A 166 -15.37 19.21 0.00
N PRO A 167 -15.72 18.83 1.25
CA PRO A 167 -15.95 19.79 2.32
C PRO A 167 -14.77 20.73 2.59
N TRP A 168 -13.54 20.25 2.37
CA TRP A 168 -12.29 20.98 2.57
C TRP A 168 -11.77 21.74 1.34
N ASN A 169 -12.36 21.52 0.15
CA ASN A 169 -12.02 22.28 -1.06
C ASN A 169 -13.26 22.45 -1.95
N LYS A 170 -14.00 23.53 -1.71
CA LYS A 170 -15.28 23.81 -2.37
C LYS A 170 -15.12 24.36 -3.79
N ASP A 171 -13.91 24.76 -4.17
CA ASP A 171 -13.64 25.35 -5.49
C ASP A 171 -13.53 24.28 -6.60
N ILE A 172 -13.41 23.01 -6.21
CA ILE A 172 -13.39 21.87 -7.12
C ILE A 172 -14.78 21.29 -7.28
N GLN A 173 -15.18 21.03 -8.53
CA GLN A 173 -16.37 20.26 -8.89
C GLN A 173 -15.94 18.83 -9.29
N PRO A 174 -15.91 17.86 -8.35
CA PRO A 174 -15.30 16.54 -8.59
C PRO A 174 -16.19 15.56 -9.34
N ALA A 175 -17.51 15.67 -9.26
CA ALA A 175 -18.44 14.62 -9.70
C ALA A 175 -18.16 14.11 -11.12
N ASP A 176 -18.12 15.02 -12.11
CA ASP A 176 -17.88 14.64 -13.50
C ASP A 176 -16.44 14.19 -13.76
N LYS A 177 -15.46 14.73 -13.00
CA LYS A 177 -14.06 14.27 -13.08
C LYS A 177 -13.93 12.83 -12.59
N ILE A 178 -14.62 12.47 -11.53
CA ILE A 178 -14.64 11.08 -11.00
C ILE A 178 -15.37 10.15 -11.97
N VAL A 179 -16.50 10.57 -12.55
CA VAL A 179 -17.19 9.77 -13.58
C VAL A 179 -16.26 9.49 -14.76
N ALA A 180 -15.58 10.51 -15.27
CA ALA A 180 -14.63 10.35 -16.38
C ALA A 180 -13.44 9.46 -15.99
N LEU A 181 -12.90 9.59 -14.78
CA LEU A 181 -11.82 8.72 -14.29
C LEU A 181 -12.29 7.26 -14.20
N ASN A 182 -13.49 7.02 -13.71
CA ASN A 182 -14.08 5.68 -13.62
C ASN A 182 -14.23 5.03 -15.00
N GLN A 183 -14.63 5.80 -16.02
CA GLN A 183 -14.71 5.31 -17.40
C GLN A 183 -13.34 4.89 -17.93
N LEU A 184 -12.29 5.69 -17.69
CA LEU A 184 -10.91 5.34 -18.07
C LEU A 184 -10.43 4.06 -17.37
N ILE A 185 -10.73 3.91 -16.07
CA ILE A 185 -10.39 2.72 -15.28
C ILE A 185 -11.10 1.48 -15.85
N GLU A 186 -12.40 1.57 -16.14
CA GLU A 186 -13.17 0.47 -16.74
C GLU A 186 -12.62 0.08 -18.11
N MET A 187 -12.30 1.05 -18.96
CA MET A 187 -11.71 0.81 -20.28
C MET A 187 -10.37 0.08 -20.15
N TYR A 188 -9.47 0.59 -19.31
CA TYR A 188 -8.14 0.01 -19.12
C TYR A 188 -8.21 -1.41 -18.54
N ALA A 189 -9.08 -1.62 -17.55
CA ALA A 189 -9.27 -2.95 -16.96
C ALA A 189 -9.84 -3.95 -17.98
N LYS A 190 -10.79 -3.52 -18.81
CA LYS A 190 -11.36 -4.37 -19.88
C LYS A 190 -10.29 -4.76 -20.90
N GLU A 191 -9.52 -3.79 -21.39
CA GLU A 191 -8.44 -4.00 -22.35
C GLU A 191 -7.38 -4.98 -21.82
N ASN A 192 -7.03 -4.84 -20.53
CA ASN A 192 -5.97 -5.62 -19.89
C ASN A 192 -6.49 -6.87 -19.15
N LYS A 193 -7.78 -7.19 -19.27
CA LYS A 193 -8.45 -8.32 -18.60
C LYS A 193 -8.21 -8.33 -17.09
N LEU A 194 -8.26 -7.15 -16.47
CA LEU A 194 -8.17 -6.98 -15.01
C LEU A 194 -9.56 -7.10 -14.38
N THR A 195 -9.61 -7.36 -13.07
CA THR A 195 -10.86 -7.35 -12.33
C THR A 195 -11.26 -5.91 -11.98
N ILE A 196 -12.55 -5.59 -12.14
CA ILE A 196 -13.12 -4.31 -11.71
C ILE A 196 -13.85 -4.49 -10.38
N LEU A 197 -13.58 -3.58 -9.45
CA LEU A 197 -14.33 -3.40 -8.21
C LEU A 197 -15.18 -2.13 -8.32
N ASP A 198 -16.50 -2.28 -8.35
CA ASP A 198 -17.43 -1.17 -8.50
C ASP A 198 -17.93 -0.65 -7.15
N TYR A 199 -17.25 0.38 -6.61
CA TYR A 199 -17.77 1.11 -5.45
C TYR A 199 -18.75 2.23 -5.83
N TRP A 200 -18.76 2.66 -7.10
CA TRP A 200 -19.60 3.76 -7.56
C TRP A 200 -21.08 3.38 -7.49
N THR A 201 -21.46 2.33 -8.21
CA THR A 201 -22.86 1.94 -8.44
C THR A 201 -23.65 1.74 -7.15
N PRO A 202 -23.15 1.03 -6.12
CA PRO A 202 -23.95 0.81 -4.92
C PRO A 202 -23.98 2.01 -3.97
N LEU A 203 -23.16 3.04 -4.17
CA LEU A 203 -23.03 4.18 -3.24
C LEU A 203 -23.58 5.50 -3.81
N VAL A 204 -23.87 5.57 -5.12
CA VAL A 204 -24.21 6.82 -5.80
C VAL A 204 -25.66 7.26 -5.61
N ASP A 205 -25.87 8.57 -5.49
CA ASP A 205 -27.19 9.23 -5.52
C ASP A 205 -27.52 9.82 -6.91
N ASP A 206 -28.65 10.50 -7.03
CA ASP A 206 -29.11 11.14 -8.27
C ASP A 206 -28.24 12.33 -8.72
N LYS A 207 -27.41 12.86 -7.83
CA LYS A 207 -26.52 14.01 -8.06
C LYS A 207 -25.08 13.60 -8.34
N LYS A 208 -24.80 12.30 -8.53
CA LYS A 208 -23.43 11.76 -8.66
C LYS A 208 -22.60 11.93 -7.38
N GLY A 209 -23.27 12.13 -6.24
CA GLY A 209 -22.72 12.13 -4.90
C GLY A 209 -22.89 10.80 -4.20
N GLN A 210 -22.34 10.69 -2.99
CA GLN A 210 -22.57 9.54 -2.13
C GLN A 210 -23.90 9.70 -1.40
N ARG A 211 -24.72 8.64 -1.39
CA ARG A 211 -25.99 8.61 -0.66
C ARG A 211 -25.78 9.05 0.79
N ALA A 212 -26.59 10.00 1.24
CA ALA A 212 -26.39 10.69 2.52
C ALA A 212 -26.39 9.73 3.72
N GLU A 213 -27.19 8.67 3.68
CA GLU A 213 -27.25 7.64 4.72
C GLU A 213 -26.00 6.74 4.78
N LEU A 214 -25.09 6.82 3.79
CA LEU A 214 -23.91 5.97 3.68
C LEU A 214 -22.59 6.69 3.93
N THR A 215 -22.61 8.01 4.11
CA THR A 215 -21.42 8.84 4.26
C THR A 215 -21.44 9.64 5.56
N VAL A 216 -20.26 10.09 6.00
CA VAL A 216 -20.11 11.02 7.13
C VAL A 216 -20.09 12.48 6.65
N ASP A 217 -19.47 12.73 5.51
CA ASP A 217 -19.14 14.09 5.04
C ASP A 217 -19.35 14.30 3.52
N GLY A 218 -19.96 13.33 2.83
CA GLY A 218 -20.12 13.35 1.37
C GLY A 218 -18.96 12.68 0.62
N VAL A 219 -17.90 12.26 1.32
CA VAL A 219 -16.70 11.62 0.74
C VAL A 219 -16.43 10.28 1.41
N HIS A 220 -16.30 10.28 2.74
CA HIS A 220 -15.90 9.14 3.53
C HIS A 220 -17.13 8.31 3.94
N PRO A 221 -17.13 6.99 3.66
CA PRO A 221 -18.21 6.12 4.10
C PRO A 221 -18.36 6.10 5.63
N ASN A 222 -19.60 5.98 6.07
CA ASN A 222 -19.93 5.58 7.44
C ASN A 222 -19.95 4.03 7.54
N LEU A 223 -20.35 3.49 8.68
CA LEU A 223 -20.41 2.04 8.89
C LEU A 223 -21.32 1.32 7.88
N ALA A 224 -22.47 1.90 7.53
CA ALA A 224 -23.39 1.32 6.56
C ALA A 224 -22.78 1.33 5.14
N GLY A 225 -22.12 2.42 4.76
CA GLY A 225 -21.37 2.52 3.51
C GLY A 225 -20.26 1.47 3.41
N TYR A 226 -19.46 1.30 4.47
CA TYR A 226 -18.41 0.26 4.48
C TYR A 226 -18.97 -1.16 4.39
N LYS A 227 -20.11 -1.48 5.02
CA LYS A 227 -20.74 -2.81 4.87
C LYS A 227 -21.16 -3.11 3.43
N ILE A 228 -21.61 -2.11 2.69
CA ILE A 228 -21.90 -2.26 1.26
C ILE A 228 -20.61 -2.49 0.47
N MET A 229 -19.55 -1.75 0.80
CA MET A 229 -18.23 -1.94 0.20
C MET A 229 -17.68 -3.34 0.47
N GLU A 230 -17.80 -3.88 1.69
CA GLU A 230 -17.40 -5.26 2.03
C GLU A 230 -18.00 -6.26 1.02
N ALA A 231 -19.30 -6.19 0.77
CA ALA A 231 -19.99 -7.13 -0.12
C ALA A 231 -19.48 -7.10 -1.57
N VAL A 232 -19.27 -5.90 -2.15
CA VAL A 232 -18.76 -5.79 -3.53
C VAL A 232 -17.27 -6.12 -3.61
N THR A 233 -16.50 -5.83 -2.55
CA THR A 233 -15.07 -6.17 -2.46
C THR A 233 -14.85 -7.67 -2.41
N GLU A 234 -15.58 -8.41 -1.57
CA GLU A 234 -15.44 -9.88 -1.51
C GLU A 234 -15.71 -10.52 -2.87
N LYS A 235 -16.75 -10.05 -3.57
CA LYS A 235 -17.07 -10.53 -4.92
C LYS A 235 -15.91 -10.30 -5.90
N ALA A 236 -15.31 -9.12 -5.87
CA ALA A 236 -14.18 -8.80 -6.76
C ALA A 236 -12.90 -9.58 -6.39
N ILE A 237 -12.64 -9.79 -5.09
CA ILE A 237 -11.53 -10.62 -4.62
C ILE A 237 -11.71 -12.06 -5.09
N ASP A 238 -12.89 -12.64 -4.87
CA ASP A 238 -13.21 -14.00 -5.33
C ASP A 238 -13.04 -14.17 -6.84
N GLU A 239 -13.49 -13.18 -7.61
CA GLU A 239 -13.32 -13.18 -9.06
C GLU A 239 -11.85 -13.11 -9.45
N ALA A 240 -11.08 -12.19 -8.86
CA ALA A 240 -9.66 -12.02 -9.15
C ALA A 240 -8.87 -13.29 -8.81
N LEU A 241 -9.04 -13.86 -7.61
CA LEU A 241 -8.26 -15.02 -7.17
C LEU A 241 -8.51 -16.27 -8.03
N LYS A 242 -9.67 -16.39 -8.68
CA LYS A 242 -9.98 -17.48 -9.63
C LYS A 242 -9.32 -17.29 -11.00
N ARG A 243 -8.91 -16.08 -11.37
CA ARG A 243 -8.27 -15.81 -12.66
C ARG A 243 -6.84 -16.38 -12.70
N LYS A 244 -6.45 -16.90 -13.86
CA LYS A 244 -5.04 -17.17 -14.15
C LYS A 244 -4.36 -15.86 -14.54
N LEU A 245 -3.12 -15.66 -14.10
CA LEU A 245 -2.27 -14.51 -14.43
C LEU A 245 -1.86 -14.54 -15.91
#